data_AF-A0A8T5P4C9-F1
#
_entry.id   AF-A0A8T5P4C9-F1
#
_cell.length_a   1.000
_cell.length_b   1.000
_cell.length_c   1.000
_cell.angle_alpha   90.00
_cell.angle_beta   90.00
_cell.angle_gamma   90.00
#
_symmetry.space_group_name_H-M   'P 1'
#
loop_
_entity.id
_entity.type
_entity.pdbx_description
1 polymer ?
#
loop_
_entity_poly.entity_id
_entity_poly.type
_entity_poly.pdbx_seq_one_letter_code
_entity_poly.pdbx_strand_id
1 'polypeptide(L)' 'MHEISIAWAIIESVLDCAKKNDAKRVEEIFIEVGELTALNPDQLKFIFETITKGTVAEGAKYDIKIVKPRI' A
#
# COMPACT_ATOMS: atom_id res chain seq x y z
N MET A 1 14.36 -1.81 7.93
CA MET A 1 13.28 -2.33 8.80
C MET A 1 12.13 -1.34 8.98
N HIS A 2 12.30 -0.04 8.68
CA HIS A 2 11.28 0.99 8.81
C HIS A 2 10.24 0.95 7.68
N GLU A 3 10.67 0.69 6.44
CA GLU A 3 9.82 0.70 5.25
C GLU A 3 8.82 -0.45 5.21
N ILE A 4 9.22 -1.62 5.72
CA ILE A 4 8.35 -2.80 5.82
C ILE A 4 7.21 -2.54 6.81
N SER A 5 7.50 -1.90 7.95
CA SER A 5 6.47 -1.58 8.94
C SER A 5 5.41 -0.60 8.39
N ILE A 6 5.85 0.40 7.60
CA ILE A 6 4.92 1.33 6.94
C ILE A 6 4.06 0.61 5.91
N ALA A 7 4.68 -0.20 5.05
CA ALA A 7 3.95 -0.99 4.05
C ALA A 7 2.94 -1.93 4.71
N TRP A 8 3.32 -2.57 5.81
CA TRP A 8 2.42 -3.45 6.56
C TRP A 8 1.21 -2.69 7.12
N ALA A 9 1.43 -1.54 7.75
CA ALA A 9 0.35 -0.71 8.29
C ALA A 9 -0.65 -0.24 7.20
N ILE A 10 -0.13 0.10 6.00
CA ILE A 10 -0.97 0.45 4.86
C ILE A 10 -1.82 -0.74 4.41
N ILE A 11 -1.21 -1.92 4.21
CA ILE A 11 -1.94 -3.12 3.79
C ILE A 11 -2.95 -3.57 4.84
N GLU A 12 -2.61 -3.51 6.12
CA GLU A 12 -3.54 -3.84 7.20
C GLU A 12 -4.79 -2.94 7.14
N SER A 13 -4.61 -1.64 6.88
CA SER A 13 -5.72 -0.70 6.68
C SER A 13 -6.57 -1.04 5.45
N VAL A 14 -5.93 -1.45 4.35
CA VAL A 14 -6.64 -1.88 3.12
C VAL A 14 -7.44 -3.16 3.38
N LEU A 15 -6.85 -4.14 4.06
CA LEU A 15 -7.50 -5.41 4.38
C LEU A 15 -8.66 -5.23 5.37
N ASP A 16 -8.50 -4.36 6.37
CA ASP A 16 -9.58 -4.02 7.30
C ASP A 16 -10.75 -3.33 6.58
N CYS A 17 -10.45 -2.39 5.67
CA CYS A 17 -11.45 -1.75 4.83
C CYS A 17 -12.17 -2.77 3.92
N ALA A 18 -11.42 -3.64 3.26
CA ALA A 18 -11.97 -4.69 2.40
C ALA A 18 -12.88 -5.63 3.21
N LYS A 19 -12.46 -6.03 4.41
CA LYS A 19 -13.24 -6.88 5.30
C LYS A 19 -14.53 -6.19 5.77
N LYS A 20 -14.47 -4.91 6.12
CA LYS A 20 -15.65 -4.11 6.52
C LYS A 20 -16.67 -3.95 5.40
N ASN A 21 -16.23 -3.95 4.15
CA ASN A 21 -17.09 -3.82 2.98
C ASN A 21 -17.47 -5.18 2.34
N ASP A 22 -17.13 -6.31 2.98
CA ASP A 22 -17.31 -7.66 2.45
C ASP A 22 -16.73 -7.82 1.02
N ALA A 23 -15.63 -7.11 0.75
CA ALA A 23 -15.01 -7.06 -0.56
C ALA A 23 -14.29 -8.38 -0.85
N LYS A 24 -14.62 -8.99 -1.98
CA LYS A 24 -14.01 -10.26 -2.42
C LYS A 24 -12.61 -10.07 -3.01
N ARG A 25 -12.32 -8.88 -3.53
CA ARG A 25 -11.04 -8.53 -4.16
C ARG A 25 -10.84 -7.02 -4.17
N VAL A 26 -9.59 -6.59 -4.00
CA VAL A 26 -9.16 -5.21 -4.23
C VAL A 26 -8.58 -5.11 -5.65
N GLU A 27 -9.14 -4.25 -6.49
CA GLU A 27 -8.63 -4.07 -7.86
C GLU A 27 -7.47 -3.09 -7.93
N GLU A 28 -7.56 -1.99 -7.19
CA GLU A 28 -6.60 -0.89 -7.26
C GLU A 28 -6.45 -0.19 -5.91
N ILE A 29 -5.22 0.19 -5.58
CA ILE A 29 -4.83 0.85 -4.33
C ILE A 29 -4.04 2.10 -4.72
N PHE A 30 -4.56 3.26 -4.32
CA PHE A 30 -3.91 4.55 -4.50
C PHE A 30 -3.17 4.95 -3.22
N ILE A 31 -1.88 5.24 -3.33
CA ILE A 31 -1.02 5.58 -2.20
C ILE A 31 -0.30 6.88 -2.51
N GLU A 32 -0.46 7.86 -1.63
CA GLU A 32 0.28 9.12 -1.68
C GLU A 32 1.41 9.08 -0.66
N VAL A 33 2.63 9.31 -1.13
CA VAL A 33 3.86 9.26 -0.34
C VAL A 33 4.46 10.66 -0.30
N GLY A 34 4.59 11.24 0.89
CA GLY A 34 5.21 12.56 1.02
C GLY A 34 6.68 12.53 0.62
N GLU A 35 7.15 13.51 -0.16
CA GLU A 35 8.55 13.59 -0.64
C GLU A 35 9.58 13.56 0.51
N LEU A 36 9.22 14.10 1.68
CA LEU A 36 10.07 14.13 2.87
C LEU A 36 10.25 12.76 3.56
N THR A 37 9.47 11.74 3.17
CA THR A 37 9.60 10.39 3.74
C THR A 37 10.78 9.62 3.18
N ALA A 38 11.38 10.08 2.06
CA ALA A 38 12.45 9.41 1.33
C ALA A 38 12.15 7.93 0.99
N LEU A 39 10.87 7.55 0.94
CA LEU A 39 10.43 6.20 0.61
C LEU A 39 10.55 5.97 -0.90
N ASN A 40 11.17 4.86 -1.28
CA ASN A 40 11.25 4.46 -2.68
C ASN A 40 9.95 3.74 -3.11
N PRO A 41 9.18 4.27 -4.08
CA PRO A 41 7.94 3.67 -4.54
C PRO A 41 8.13 2.27 -5.13
N ASP A 42 9.25 1.99 -5.81
CA ASP A 42 9.54 0.68 -6.37
C ASP A 42 9.74 -0.38 -5.27
N GLN A 43 10.41 0.00 -4.18
CA GLN A 43 10.60 -0.89 -3.02
C GLN A 43 9.26 -1.16 -2.32
N LEU A 44 8.43 -0.12 -2.15
CA LEU A 44 7.10 -0.26 -1.57
C LEU A 44 6.24 -1.23 -2.40
N LYS A 45 6.23 -1.07 -3.72
CA LYS A 45 5.48 -1.96 -4.62
C LYS A 45 5.92 -3.41 -4.49
N PHE A 46 7.22 -3.66 -4.44
CA PHE A 46 7.76 -5.02 -4.25
C PHE A 46 7.34 -5.62 -2.89
N ILE A 47 7.40 -4.82 -1.82
CA ILE A 47 6.96 -5.26 -0.49
C ILE A 47 5.46 -5.57 -0.52
N PHE A 48 4.64 -4.69 -1.11
CA PHE A 48 3.19 -4.88 -1.24
C PHE A 48 2.86 -6.17 -1.99
N GLU A 49 3.46 -6.40 -3.16
CA GLU A 49 3.26 -7.65 -3.91
C GLU A 49 3.69 -8.90 -3.12
N THR A 50 4.65 -8.77 -2.21
CA THR A 50 5.08 -9.88 -1.37
C THR A 50 4.13 -10.14 -0.21
N ILE A 51 3.70 -9.10 0.50
CA ILE A 51 2.87 -9.23 1.72
C ILE A 51 1.39 -9.42 1.43
N THR A 52 0.91 -9.03 0.25
CA THR A 52 -0.49 -9.21 -0.16
C THR A 52 -0.79 -10.58 -0.77
N LYS A 53 0.24 -11.41 -1.01
CA LYS A 53 0.04 -12.79 -1.46
C LYS A 53 -0.84 -13.57 -0.48
N GLY A 54 -1.85 -14.26 -1.01
CA GLY A 54 -2.84 -15.00 -0.23
C GLY A 54 -3.91 -14.14 0.43
N THR A 55 -3.97 -12.83 0.13
CA THR A 55 -4.99 -11.91 0.67
C THR A 55 -5.94 -11.42 -0.42
N VAL A 56 -7.03 -10.73 -0.04
CA VAL A 56 -7.96 -10.09 -0.99
C VAL A 56 -7.31 -8.97 -1.82
N ALA A 57 -6.13 -8.50 -1.43
CA ALA A 57 -5.33 -7.52 -2.17
C ALA A 57 -4.29 -8.16 -3.10
N GLU A 58 -4.27 -9.49 -3.23
CA GLU A 58 -3.39 -10.18 -4.16
C GLU A 58 -3.69 -9.76 -5.61
N GLY A 59 -2.65 -9.32 -6.32
CA GLY A 59 -2.78 -8.88 -7.72
C GLY A 59 -3.54 -7.56 -7.90
N ALA A 60 -3.68 -6.75 -6.83
CA ALA A 60 -4.15 -5.38 -6.94
C ALA A 60 -3.14 -4.51 -7.69
N LYS A 61 -3.63 -3.50 -8.41
CA LYS A 61 -2.78 -2.44 -8.98
C LYS A 61 -2.39 -1.46 -7.89
N TYR A 62 -1.12 -1.12 -7.81
CA TYR A 62 -0.59 -0.11 -6.88
C TYR A 62 -0.22 1.16 -7.65
N ASP A 63 -0.99 2.23 -7.46
CA ASP A 63 -0.69 3.57 -7.97
C ASP A 63 -0.06 4.40 -6.84
N ILE A 64 1.27 4.51 -6.87
CA ILE A 64 2.03 5.20 -5.83
C ILE A 64 2.48 6.56 -6.38
N LYS A 65 2.04 7.65 -5.74
CA LYS A 65 2.37 9.03 -6.14
C LYS A 65 3.17 9.73 -5.07
N ILE A 66 4.25 10.40 -5.48
CA ILE A 66 5.01 11.26 -4.57
C ILE A 66 4.34 12.63 -4.53
N VAL A 67 3.96 13.08 -3.33
CA VAL A 67 3.33 14.37 -3.10
C VAL A 67 4.29 15.33 -2.42
N LYS A 68 4.31 16.58 -2.88
CA LYS A 68 5.18 17.63 -2.33
C LYS A 68 4.71 18.05 -0.93
N PRO A 69 5.63 18.37 -0.01
CA PRO A 69 5.26 18.94 1.28
C PRO A 69 4.50 20.25 1.06
N ARG A 70 3.45 20.44 1.86
CA ARG A 70 2.70 21.69 1.90
C ARG A 70 3.32 22.57 3.00
N ILE A 71 3.93 23.68 2.59
CA ILE A 71 4.59 24.68 3.44
C ILE A 71 3.67 25.89 3.59
#